data_AF-A0A4R2TFM7-F1
#
_entry.id   AF-A0A4R2TFM7-F1
#
_cell.length_a   1.000
_cell.length_b   1.000
_cell.length_c   1.000
_cell.angle_alpha   90.00
_cell.angle_beta   90.00
_cell.angle_gamma   90.00
#
_symmetry.space_group_name_H-M   'P 1'
#
loop_
_entity.id
_entity.type
_entity.pdbx_description
1 polymer ?
#
loop_
_entity_poly.entity_id
_entity_poly.type
_entity_poly.pdbx_seq_one_letter_code
_entity_poly.pdbx_strand_id
1 'polypeptide(L)' 'MDFLNMVYESIKGVFNLAVLSLTVLIGFYLIIVDKPTLLKKKLRREAILAKTLGYIYIFGGITLYAVFTWL' A
#
# COMPACT_ATOMS: atom_id res chain seq x y z
N MET A 1 14.19 -10.52 24.46
CA MET A 1 14.72 -10.14 23.13
C MET A 1 14.18 -11.06 22.02
N ASP A 2 13.75 -12.28 22.32
CA ASP A 2 13.32 -13.25 21.29
C ASP A 2 11.99 -12.90 20.59
N PHE A 3 11.04 -12.27 21.30
CA PHE A 3 9.75 -11.92 20.70
C PHE A 3 9.85 -10.86 19.61
N LEU A 4 10.63 -9.80 19.85
CA LEU A 4 10.83 -8.73 18.87
C LEU A 4 11.56 -9.22 17.61
N ASN A 5 12.54 -10.10 17.78
CA ASN A 5 13.27 -10.71 16.65
C ASN A 5 12.36 -11.63 15.83
N MET A 6 11.52 -12.44 16.48
CA MET A 6 10.55 -13.31 15.81
C MET A 6 9.51 -12.51 15.00
N VAL A 7 9.02 -11.40 15.56
CA VAL A 7 8.11 -10.49 14.84
C VAL A 7 8.82 -9.83 13.65
N TYR A 8 10.06 -9.39 13.83
CA TYR A 8 10.85 -8.77 12.76
C TYR A 8 11.10 -9.72 11.58
N GLU A 9 11.56 -10.95 11.85
CA GLU A 9 11.76 -12.00 10.84
C GLU A 9 10.47 -12.31 10.07
N SER A 10 9.35 -12.41 10.78
CA SER A 10 8.04 -12.68 10.18
C SER A 10 7.61 -11.54 9.25
N ILE A 11 7.81 -10.29 9.67
CA ILE A 11 7.48 -9.11 8.87
C ILE A 11 8.40 -9.01 7.65
N LYS A 12 9.71 -9.25 7.83
CA LYS A 12 10.70 -9.20 6.74
C LYS A 12 10.38 -10.23 5.64
N GLY A 13 9.92 -11.42 6.02
CA GLY A 13 9.47 -12.45 5.07
C GLY A 13 8.25 -12.05 4.23
N VAL A 14 7.37 -11.20 4.78
CA VAL A 14 6.18 -10.69 4.08
C VAL A 14 6.53 -9.53 3.14
N PHE A 15 7.48 -8.67 3.49
CA PHE A 15 7.89 -7.51 2.67
C PHE A 15 8.85 -7.89 1.53
N ASN A 16 8.43 -8.83 0.69
CA ASN A 16 9.15 -9.20 -0.52
C ASN A 16 8.69 -8.37 -1.75
N LEU A 17 9.40 -8.53 -2.86
CA LEU A 17 9.12 -7.82 -4.11
C LEU A 17 7.69 -8.08 -4.64
N ALA A 18 7.13 -9.27 -4.37
CA ALA A 18 5.77 -9.61 -4.78
C ALA A 18 4.74 -8.80 -4.00
N VAL A 19 4.89 -8.66 -2.68
CA VAL A 19 4.00 -7.83 -1.84
C VAL A 19 4.13 -6.36 -2.20
N LEU A 20 5.35 -5.87 -2.48
CA LEU A 20 5.52 -4.51 -3.00
C LEU A 20 4.73 -4.31 -4.30
N SER A 21 4.89 -5.23 -5.27
CA SER A 21 4.21 -5.11 -6.57
C SER A 21 2.68 -5.12 -6.41
N LEU A 22 2.13 -5.99 -5.56
CA LEU A 22 0.71 -6.02 -5.22
C LEU A 22 0.25 -4.72 -4.59
N THR A 23 1.00 -4.20 -3.61
CA THR A 23 0.67 -2.95 -2.91
C THR A 23 0.62 -1.77 -3.87
N VAL A 24 1.58 -1.68 -4.79
CA VAL A 24 1.64 -0.65 -5.84
C VAL A 24 0.47 -0.81 -6.82
N LEU A 25 0.15 -2.03 -7.25
CA LEU A 25 -0.99 -2.30 -8.14
C LEU A 25 -2.32 -1.92 -7.49
N ILE A 26 -2.52 -2.24 -6.21
CA ILE A 26 -3.71 -1.83 -5.44
C ILE A 26 -3.80 -0.31 -5.37
N GLY A 27 -2.67 0.36 -5.11
CA GLY A 27 -2.63 1.82 -5.09
C GLY A 27 -2.99 2.46 -6.44
N PHE A 28 -2.50 1.91 -7.54
CA PHE A 28 -2.89 2.35 -8.89
C PHE A 28 -4.36 2.08 -9.18
N TYR A 29 -4.87 0.91 -8.79
CA TYR A 29 -6.29 0.56 -8.96
C TYR A 29 -7.21 1.55 -8.23
N LEU A 30 -6.89 1.92 -6.99
CA LEU A 30 -7.64 2.91 -6.21
C LEU A 30 -7.72 4.28 -6.93
N ILE A 31 -6.62 4.72 -7.54
CA ILE A 31 -6.52 6.02 -8.21
C ILE A 31 -7.18 6.01 -9.60
N ILE A 32 -6.97 4.95 -10.37
CA ILE A 32 -7.35 4.87 -11.79
C ILE A 32 -8.76 4.30 -11.95
N VAL A 33 -9.19 3.36 -11.11
CA VAL A 33 -10.47 2.65 -11.26
C VAL A 33 -11.49 3.11 -10.23
N ASP A 34 -11.17 3.06 -8.93
CA ASP A 34 -12.15 3.36 -7.89
C ASP A 34 -12.52 4.84 -7.84
N LYS A 35 -11.52 5.74 -7.89
CA LYS A 35 -11.79 7.19 -7.91
C LYS A 35 -12.78 7.61 -9.00
N PRO A 36 -12.60 7.31 -10.31
CA PRO A 36 -13.59 7.69 -11.31
C PRO A 36 -14.92 6.96 -11.14
N THR A 37 -14.92 5.72 -10.65
CA THR A 37 -16.15 4.97 -10.38
C THR A 37 -16.98 5.64 -9.28
N LEU A 38 -16.34 6.08 -8.19
CA LEU A 38 -16.97 6.82 -7.10
C LEU A 38 -17.45 8.20 -7.55
N LEU A 39 -16.69 8.90 -8.38
CA LEU A 39 -17.13 10.17 -8.98
C LEU A 39 -18.37 10.00 -9.87
N LYS A 40 -18.44 8.93 -10.68
CA LYS A 40 -19.65 8.59 -11.47
C LYS A 40 -20.87 8.35 -10.58
N LYS A 41 -20.66 7.79 -9.39
CA LYS A 41 -21.72 7.58 -8.37
C LYS A 41 -22.02 8.81 -7.52
N LYS A 42 -21.44 9.98 -7.82
CA LYS A 42 -21.55 11.25 -7.05
C LYS A 42 -21.00 11.14 -5.61
N LEU A 43 -20.21 10.11 -5.30
CA LEU A 43 -19.56 9.87 -4.02
C LEU A 43 -18.21 10.60 -3.98
N ARG A 44 -18.26 11.94 -3.90
CA ARG A 44 -17.07 12.80 -4.03
C ARG A 44 -16.10 12.67 -2.85
N ARG A 45 -16.61 12.47 -1.63
CA ARG A 45 -15.77 12.35 -0.43
C ARG A 45 -14.98 11.04 -0.46
N GLU A 46 -15.65 9.97 -0.82
CA GLU A 46 -15.12 8.62 -0.97
C GLU A 46 -14.10 8.58 -2.11
N ALA A 47 -14.35 9.27 -3.23
CA ALA A 47 -13.39 9.38 -4.32
C ALA A 47 -12.08 10.07 -3.89
N ILE A 48 -12.16 11.08 -3.00
CA ILE A 48 -10.97 11.73 -2.43
C ILE A 48 -10.24 10.75 -1.51
N LEU A 49 -10.96 10.01 -0.65
CA LEU A 49 -10.37 8.98 0.20
C LEU A 49 -9.68 7.90 -0.62
N ALA A 50 -10.30 7.38 -1.68
CA ALA A 50 -9.70 6.39 -2.57
C ALA A 50 -8.41 6.92 -3.21
N LYS A 51 -8.39 8.18 -3.67
CA LYS A 51 -7.18 8.82 -4.19
C LYS A 51 -6.07 8.91 -3.12
N THR A 52 -6.42 9.36 -1.92
CA THR A 52 -5.45 9.51 -0.81
C THR A 52 -4.90 8.16 -0.38
N LEU A 53 -5.77 7.15 -0.20
CA LEU A 53 -5.38 5.78 0.11
C LEU A 53 -4.49 5.20 -0.99
N GLY A 54 -4.82 5.42 -2.25
CA GLY A 54 -3.99 4.95 -3.36
C GLY A 54 -2.56 5.49 -3.29
N TYR A 55 -2.38 6.78 -2.98
CA TYR A 55 -1.03 7.33 -2.76
C TYR A 55 -0.35 6.76 -1.51
N ILE A 56 -1.08 6.57 -0.42
CA ILE A 56 -0.53 5.94 0.79
C ILE A 56 -0.05 4.52 0.49
N TYR A 57 -0.79 3.75 -0.31
CA TYR A 57 -0.37 2.41 -0.72
C TYR A 57 0.90 2.44 -1.57
N ILE A 58 0.97 3.32 -2.58
CA ILE A 58 2.15 3.42 -3.45
C ILE A 58 3.37 3.91 -2.65
N PHE A 59 3.28 5.08 -2.02
CA PHE A 59 4.42 5.67 -1.32
C PHE A 59 4.76 4.92 -0.04
N GLY A 60 3.76 4.48 0.72
CA GLY A 60 3.94 3.71 1.94
C GLY A 60 4.53 2.33 1.64
N GLY A 61 4.04 1.63 0.62
CA GLY A 61 4.60 0.35 0.18
C GLY A 61 6.05 0.46 -0.26
N ILE A 62 6.38 1.46 -1.10
CA ILE A 62 7.76 1.72 -1.54
C ILE A 62 8.66 2.07 -0.35
N THR A 63 8.20 2.95 0.54
CA THR A 63 8.98 3.37 1.72
C THR A 63 9.24 2.19 2.65
N LEU A 64 8.22 1.40 2.96
CA LEU A 64 8.36 0.22 3.83
C LEU A 64 9.30 -0.81 3.21
N TYR A 65 9.14 -1.11 1.92
CA TYR A 65 10.03 -2.04 1.23
C TYR A 65 11.49 -1.56 1.26
N ALA A 66 11.73 -0.27 1.02
CA ALA A 66 13.07 0.31 1.10
C ALA A 66 13.65 0.17 2.52
N VAL A 67 12.88 0.46 3.56
CA VAL A 67 13.31 0.31 4.96
C VAL A 67 13.67 -1.14 5.26
N PHE A 68 12.82 -2.12 4.95
CA PHE A 68 13.07 -3.52 5.30
C PHE A 68 14.09 -4.24 4.40
N THR A 69 14.37 -3.70 3.21
CA THR A 69 15.36 -4.27 2.28
C THR A 69 16.75 -3.70 2.54
N TRP A 70 16.87 -2.42 2.88
CA TRP A 70 18.16 -1.74 3.10
C TRP A 70 18.64 -1.76 4.55
N LEU A 71 17.76 -1.99 5.55
CA LEU A 71 18.14 -2.35 6.93
C LEU A 71 18.13 -3.87 7.16
#